data_AF-A0A521YP40-F1
#
_entry.id   AF-A0A521YP40-F1
#
_cell.length_a   1.000
_cell.length_b   1.000
_cell.length_c   1.000
_cell.angle_alpha   90.00
_cell.angle_beta   90.00
_cell.angle_gamma   90.00
#
_symmetry.space_group_name_H-M   'P 1'
#
loop_
_entity.id
_entity.type
_entity.pdbx_description
1 polymer ?
#
loop_
_entity_poly.entity_id
_entity_poly.type
_entity_poly.pdbx_seq_one_letter_code
_entity_poly.pdbx_strand_id
1 'polypeptide(L)'
;MASKEELRSRIKMVTEAIKVHDAECCSSARPCGMRSGLSATLSRYQKAVGATPAAPLPSTIRIPVTEPGMYRRDGRVYKVKFSGNGRLYAEVNTPLVTPVMMANGKQRMHKFVYDRGAIMRLSASDRMTVEDAENWSADNGACCRCGITLTASIGIGPVCRKKI
;
A
#
# COMPACT_ATOMS: atom_id res chain seq x y z
N MET A 1 35.28 -5.26 31.08
CA MET A 1 34.01 -5.03 30.35
C MET A 1 34.17 -3.75 29.57
N ALA A 2 33.83 -3.71 28.28
CA ALA A 2 33.94 -2.50 27.47
C ALA A 2 33.03 -1.39 28.01
N SER A 3 33.46 -0.13 27.92
CA SER A 3 32.64 1.01 28.37
C SER A 3 31.42 1.21 27.44
N LYS A 4 30.38 1.89 27.92
CA LYS A 4 29.20 2.21 27.08
C LYS A 4 29.58 3.04 25.86
N GLU A 5 30.58 3.90 25.98
CA GLU A 5 31.07 4.75 24.89
C GLU A 5 31.82 3.93 23.84
N GLU A 6 32.64 2.98 24.28
CA GLU A 6 33.35 2.05 23.41
C GLU A 6 32.36 1.14 22.63
N LEU A 7 31.31 0.66 23.30
CA LEU A 7 30.23 -0.11 22.66
C LEU A 7 29.46 0.71 21.62
N ARG A 8 29.20 2.00 21.88
CA ARG A 8 28.57 2.90 20.90
C ARG A 8 29.45 3.11 19.66
N SER A 9 30.76 3.25 19.85
CA SER A 9 31.72 3.33 18.75
C SER A 9 31.70 2.06 17.88
N ARG A 10 31.71 0.88 18.52
CA ARG A 10 31.62 -0.43 17.82
C ARG A 10 30.30 -0.59 17.06
N ILE A 11 29.18 -0.12 17.61
CA ILE A 11 27.88 -0.11 16.91
C ILE A 11 27.97 0.73 15.62
N LYS A 12 28.56 1.92 15.70
CA LYS A 12 28.72 2.80 14.53
C LYS A 12 29.56 2.12 13.45
N MET A 13 30.69 1.52 13.82
CA MET A 13 31.56 0.79 12.88
C MET A 13 30.83 -0.37 12.18
N VAL A 14 30.13 -1.22 12.93
CA VAL A 14 29.42 -2.37 12.36
C VAL A 14 28.25 -1.92 11.48
N THR A 15 27.58 -0.82 11.84
CA THR A 15 26.50 -0.24 11.03
C THR A 15 27.00 0.30 9.69
N GLU A 16 28.15 0.99 9.67
CA GLU A 16 28.75 1.45 8.41
C GLU A 16 29.24 0.28 7.55
N ALA A 17 29.85 -0.75 8.15
CA ALA A 17 30.26 -1.96 7.42
C ALA A 17 29.06 -2.67 6.76
N ILE A 18 27.91 -2.70 7.45
CA ILE A 18 26.66 -3.20 6.90
C ILE A 18 26.21 -2.39 5.68
N LYS A 19 26.27 -1.06 5.72
CA LYS A 19 25.85 -0.20 4.61
C LYS A 19 26.70 -0.40 3.37
N VAL A 20 28.03 -0.44 3.54
CA VAL A 20 28.98 -0.71 2.45
C VAL A 20 28.69 -2.08 1.84
N HIS A 21 28.52 -3.09 2.68
CA HIS A 21 28.22 -4.44 2.23
C HIS A 21 26.88 -4.55 1.50
N ASP A 22 25.83 -3.89 2.00
CA ASP A 22 24.51 -3.88 1.37
C ASP A 22 24.55 -3.20 -0.01
N ALA A 23 25.41 -2.19 -0.19
CA ALA A 23 25.62 -1.53 -1.49
C ALA A 23 26.36 -2.41 -2.51
N GLU A 24 27.27 -3.28 -2.05
CA GLU A 24 28.15 -4.06 -2.94
C GLU A 24 27.69 -5.50 -3.18
N CYS A 25 26.97 -6.12 -2.25
CA CYS A 25 26.81 -7.59 -2.23
C CYS A 25 25.35 -8.08 -2.12
N CYS A 26 24.47 -7.37 -1.41
CA CYS A 26 23.10 -7.86 -1.15
C CYS A 26 22.07 -7.29 -2.14
N SER A 27 21.93 -7.88 -3.32
CA SER A 27 20.94 -7.46 -4.32
C SER A 27 19.56 -8.11 -4.24
N SER A 28 19.29 -9.10 -3.38
CA SER A 28 17.92 -9.67 -3.26
C SER A 28 17.70 -10.57 -2.05
N ALA A 29 16.43 -10.59 -1.60
CA ALA A 29 15.64 -11.52 -0.76
C ALA A 29 16.26 -12.42 0.34
N ARG A 30 17.55 -12.76 0.31
CA ARG A 30 18.25 -13.56 1.32
C ARG A 30 19.61 -12.93 1.64
N PRO A 31 19.87 -12.50 2.89
CA PRO A 31 21.16 -11.91 3.24
C PRO A 31 22.26 -12.96 3.10
N CYS A 32 23.40 -12.57 2.54
CA CYS A 32 24.55 -13.47 2.46
C CYS A 32 25.11 -13.79 3.87
N GLY A 33 25.99 -14.79 3.97
CA GLY A 33 26.56 -15.21 5.25
C GLY A 33 27.29 -14.09 6.00
N MET A 34 27.99 -13.21 5.25
CA MET A 34 28.70 -12.06 5.81
C MET A 34 27.74 -11.03 6.40
N ARG A 35 26.65 -10.72 5.68
CA ARG A 35 25.58 -9.83 6.17
C ARG A 35 24.92 -10.36 7.44
N SER A 36 24.66 -11.66 7.49
CA SER A 36 24.08 -12.33 8.66
C SER A 36 25.00 -12.25 9.88
N GLY A 37 26.31 -12.43 9.69
CA GLY A 37 27.32 -12.28 10.75
C GLY A 37 27.43 -10.86 11.30
N LEU A 38 27.41 -9.84 10.43
CA LEU A 38 27.42 -8.44 10.85
C LEU A 38 26.15 -8.06 11.62
N SER A 39 24.98 -8.51 11.16
CA SER A 39 23.71 -8.33 11.87
C SER A 39 23.72 -8.94 13.27
N ALA A 40 24.25 -10.16 13.40
CA ALA A 40 24.36 -10.83 14.69
C ALA A 40 25.31 -10.08 15.64
N THR A 41 26.41 -9.55 15.11
CA THR A 41 27.39 -8.75 15.87
C THR A 41 26.78 -7.44 16.35
N LEU A 42 26.07 -6.72 15.48
CA LEU A 42 25.36 -5.49 15.81
C LEU A 42 24.34 -5.72 16.93
N SER A 43 23.55 -6.81 16.83
CA SER A 43 22.55 -7.17 17.84
C SER A 43 23.16 -7.44 19.22
N ARG A 44 24.34 -8.09 19.28
CA ARG A 44 25.06 -8.31 20.54
C ARG A 44 25.49 -6.99 21.18
N TYR A 45 26.04 -6.06 20.39
CA TYR A 45 26.45 -4.76 20.92
C TYR A 45 25.25 -3.92 21.37
N GLN A 46 24.15 -3.89 20.60
CA GLN A 46 22.93 -3.17 20.98
C GLN A 46 22.34 -3.69 22.31
N LYS A 47 22.30 -5.01 22.51
CA LYS A 47 21.90 -5.62 23.79
C LYS A 47 22.84 -5.20 24.93
N ALA A 48 24.15 -5.16 24.70
CA ALA A 48 25.13 -4.80 25.72
C ALA A 48 25.04 -3.34 26.21
N VAL A 49 24.58 -2.41 25.37
CA VAL A 49 24.30 -1.01 25.79
C VAL A 49 22.91 -0.79 26.38
N GLY A 50 22.07 -1.83 26.48
CA GLY A 50 20.68 -1.69 26.91
C GLY A 50 19.81 -0.92 25.92
N ALA A 51 20.26 -0.79 24.66
CA ALA A 51 19.48 -0.17 23.60
C ALA A 51 18.47 -1.20 23.10
N THR A 52 17.30 -1.25 23.73
CA THR A 52 16.12 -1.83 23.08
C THR A 52 15.90 -1.00 21.81
N PRO A 53 15.80 -1.61 20.61
CA PRO A 53 15.43 -0.85 19.42
C PRO A 53 14.14 -0.11 19.75
N ALA A 54 14.16 1.22 19.62
CA ALA A 54 12.99 2.04 19.88
C ALA A 54 11.84 1.43 19.09
N ALA A 55 10.77 1.07 19.79
CA ALA A 55 9.53 0.67 19.13
C ALA A 55 9.21 1.76 18.11
N PRO A 56 8.85 1.41 16.85
CA PRO A 56 8.48 2.42 15.87
C PRO A 56 7.39 3.29 16.52
N LEU A 57 7.63 4.61 16.53
CA LEU A 57 6.68 5.57 17.08
C LEU A 57 5.29 5.28 16.48
N PRO A 58 4.20 5.34 17.26
CA PRO A 58 2.86 5.10 16.75
C PRO A 58 2.64 6.02 15.55
N SER A 59 2.62 5.40 14.36
CA SER A 59 2.54 6.08 13.08
C SER A 59 1.27 6.91 13.04
N THR A 60 1.39 8.22 12.78
CA THR A 60 0.38 9.12 12.21
C THR A 60 -1.07 8.88 12.67
N ILE A 61 -1.61 9.84 13.44
CA ILE A 61 -3.05 9.97 13.70
C ILE A 61 -3.80 9.76 12.37
N ARG A 62 -4.53 8.64 12.26
CA ARG A 62 -5.26 8.31 11.04
C ARG A 62 -6.53 9.13 11.02
N ILE A 63 -6.58 10.11 10.11
CA ILE A 63 -7.79 10.89 9.88
C ILE A 63 -8.82 9.94 9.26
N PRO A 64 -9.99 9.72 9.89
CA PRO A 64 -11.00 8.79 9.39
C PRO A 64 -11.57 9.27 8.05
N VAL A 65 -12.07 8.32 7.28
CA VAL A 65 -12.77 8.62 6.01
C VAL A 65 -14.14 9.23 6.32
N THR A 66 -14.39 10.44 5.81
CA THR A 66 -15.65 11.18 5.99
C THR A 66 -16.45 11.36 4.71
N GLU A 67 -15.85 11.06 3.55
CA GLU A 67 -16.44 11.36 2.24
C GLU A 67 -16.48 10.13 1.32
N PRO A 68 -17.48 10.05 0.42
CA PRO A 68 -17.46 9.07 -0.66
C PRO A 68 -16.37 9.41 -1.70
N GLY A 69 -15.85 8.38 -2.36
CA GLY A 69 -14.78 8.55 -3.34
C GLY A 69 -14.01 7.27 -3.63
N MET A 70 -12.94 7.41 -4.40
CA MET A 70 -11.98 6.35 -4.67
C MET A 70 -10.77 6.51 -3.74
N TYR A 71 -10.29 5.40 -3.20
CA TYR A 71 -9.18 5.36 -2.24
C TYR A 71 -8.19 4.28 -2.66
N ARG A 72 -6.89 4.50 -2.45
CA ARG A 72 -5.83 3.53 -2.74
C ARG A 72 -5.02 3.27 -1.48
N ARG A 73 -4.87 1.99 -1.14
CA ARG A 73 -4.10 1.56 0.02
C ARG A 73 -3.54 0.16 -0.21
N ASP A 74 -2.28 -0.07 0.17
CA ASP A 74 -1.62 -1.38 0.10
C ASP A 74 -1.74 -2.04 -1.29
N GLY A 75 -1.62 -1.23 -2.36
CA GLY A 75 -1.75 -1.67 -3.76
C GLY A 75 -3.19 -2.00 -4.20
N ARG A 76 -4.19 -1.81 -3.33
CA ARG A 76 -5.60 -2.07 -3.62
C ARG A 76 -6.37 -0.79 -3.80
N VAL A 77 -7.35 -0.82 -4.71
CA VAL A 77 -8.28 0.28 -4.93
C VAL A 77 -9.60 -0.02 -4.26
N TYR A 78 -10.10 0.96 -3.54
CA TYR A 78 -11.34 0.92 -2.79
C TYR A 78 -12.29 2.00 -3.30
N LYS A 79 -13.58 1.66 -3.31
CA LYS A 79 -14.66 2.58 -3.59
C LYS A 79 -15.47 2.77 -2.32
N VAL A 80 -15.55 4.00 -1.84
CA VAL A 80 -16.31 4.38 -0.65
C VAL A 80 -17.63 5.02 -1.07
N LYS A 81 -18.74 4.60 -0.45
CA LYS A 81 -20.08 5.13 -0.69
C LYS A 81 -20.94 5.09 0.58
N PHE A 82 -22.02 5.86 0.58
CA PHE A 82 -23.06 5.77 1.60
C PHE A 82 -23.94 4.53 1.39
N SER A 83 -24.29 3.88 2.49
CA SER A 83 -25.34 2.87 2.57
C SER A 83 -26.71 3.54 2.60
N GLY A 84 -27.78 2.75 2.43
CA GLY A 84 -29.14 3.24 2.58
C GLY A 84 -29.42 3.87 3.95
N ASN A 85 -28.65 3.49 4.98
CA ASN A 85 -28.75 4.00 6.34
C ASN A 85 -27.81 5.20 6.61
N GLY A 86 -27.24 5.81 5.57
CA GLY A 86 -26.35 6.97 5.68
C GLY A 86 -24.94 6.67 6.22
N ARG A 87 -24.60 5.41 6.53
CA ARG A 87 -23.23 5.03 6.95
C ARG A 87 -22.31 4.80 5.75
N LEU A 88 -21.06 5.23 5.85
CA LEU A 88 -20.04 4.93 4.85
C LEU A 88 -19.62 3.46 4.90
N TYR A 89 -19.39 2.90 3.72
CA TYR A 89 -18.77 1.59 3.56
C TYR A 89 -17.87 1.57 2.33
N ALA A 90 -16.95 0.62 2.33
CA ALA A 90 -15.97 0.46 1.27
C ALA A 90 -16.16 -0.87 0.53
N GLU A 91 -15.98 -0.81 -0.78
CA GLU A 91 -15.88 -1.98 -1.66
C GLU A 91 -14.47 -2.03 -2.24
N VAL A 92 -13.83 -3.20 -2.20
CA VAL A 92 -12.51 -3.40 -2.81
C VAL A 92 -12.67 -3.77 -4.29
N ASN A 93 -11.81 -3.23 -5.13
CA ASN A 93 -11.70 -3.65 -6.52
C ASN A 93 -11.12 -5.07 -6.56
N THR A 94 -11.85 -5.97 -7.20
CA THR A 94 -11.43 -7.35 -7.46
C THR A 94 -11.42 -7.57 -8.97
N PRO A 95 -10.26 -7.84 -9.59
CA PRO A 95 -10.20 -8.24 -10.98
C PRO A 95 -10.91 -9.58 -11.16
N LEU A 96 -11.64 -9.73 -12.26
CA LEU A 96 -12.35 -10.94 -12.62
C LEU A 96 -11.44 -11.79 -13.52
N VAL A 97 -11.31 -13.07 -13.18
CA VAL A 97 -10.55 -14.03 -14.00
C VAL A 97 -11.19 -14.19 -15.38
N THR A 98 -12.52 -14.17 -15.43
CA THR A 98 -13.30 -14.19 -16.68
C THR A 98 -14.13 -12.92 -16.80
N PRO A 99 -14.06 -12.19 -17.94
CA PRO A 99 -14.90 -11.03 -18.17
C PRO A 99 -16.38 -11.39 -18.13
N VAL A 100 -17.19 -10.59 -17.45
CA VAL A 100 -18.64 -10.77 -17.42
C VAL A 100 -19.26 -9.94 -18.53
N MET A 101 -20.00 -10.60 -19.43
CA MET A 101 -20.83 -9.93 -20.43
C MET A 101 -22.07 -9.34 -19.77
N MET A 102 -22.23 -8.02 -19.90
CA MET A 102 -23.40 -7.30 -19.41
C MET A 102 -24.52 -7.33 -20.47
N ALA A 103 -25.77 -7.18 -20.02
CA ALA A 103 -26.96 -7.17 -20.89
C ALA A 103 -26.94 -6.12 -22.01
N ASN A 104 -26.10 -5.10 -21.89
CA ASN A 104 -25.89 -4.06 -22.90
C ASN A 104 -24.72 -4.37 -23.86
N GLY A 105 -24.27 -5.63 -23.93
CA GLY A 105 -23.18 -6.09 -24.80
C GLY A 105 -21.77 -5.70 -24.34
N LYS A 106 -21.62 -5.03 -23.19
CA LYS A 106 -20.31 -4.56 -22.68
C LYS A 106 -19.67 -5.59 -21.77
N GLN A 107 -18.34 -5.63 -21.77
CA GLN A 107 -17.58 -6.46 -20.84
C GLN A 107 -17.28 -5.73 -19.53
N ARG A 108 -17.23 -6.49 -18.44
CA ARG A 108 -16.77 -6.05 -17.13
C ARG A 108 -15.61 -6.95 -16.70
N MET A 109 -14.43 -6.36 -16.53
CA MET A 109 -13.23 -7.07 -16.03
C MET A 109 -12.98 -6.84 -14.54
N HIS A 110 -13.62 -5.84 -13.92
CA HIS A 110 -13.46 -5.57 -12.49
C HIS A 110 -14.81 -5.56 -11.78
N LYS A 111 -14.84 -6.08 -10.56
CA LYS A 111 -15.99 -5.99 -9.66
C LYS A 111 -15.57 -5.32 -8.37
N PHE A 112 -16.41 -4.41 -7.88
CA PHE A 112 -16.27 -3.87 -6.54
C PHE A 112 -17.07 -4.76 -5.58
N VAL A 113 -16.38 -5.34 -4.61
CA VAL A 113 -16.94 -6.28 -3.64
C VAL A 113 -16.86 -5.67 -2.25
N TYR A 114 -17.94 -5.76 -1.48
CA TYR A 114 -17.96 -5.25 -0.11
C TYR A 114 -16.82 -5.86 0.73
N ASP A 115 -15.99 -4.99 1.32
CA ASP A 115 -14.89 -5.39 2.18
C ASP A 115 -15.20 -4.96 3.62
N ARG A 116 -15.54 -5.94 4.46
CA ARG A 116 -15.90 -5.72 5.85
C ARG A 116 -14.69 -5.12 6.61
N GLY A 117 -14.89 -3.93 7.15
CA GLY A 117 -13.88 -3.22 7.93
C GLY A 117 -12.86 -2.45 7.09
N ALA A 118 -12.95 -2.46 5.75
CA ALA A 118 -12.07 -1.61 4.92
C ALA A 118 -12.22 -0.12 5.29
N ILE A 119 -13.44 0.34 5.59
CA ILE A 119 -13.67 1.73 6.01
C ILE A 119 -12.89 2.13 7.28
N MET A 120 -12.63 1.18 8.18
CA MET A 120 -11.84 1.40 9.41
C MET A 120 -10.33 1.35 9.14
N ARG A 121 -9.92 0.70 8.05
CA ARG A 121 -8.52 0.61 7.64
C ARG A 121 -8.11 1.79 6.78
N LEU A 122 -9.02 2.37 6.01
CA LEU A 122 -8.79 3.54 5.17
C LEU A 122 -8.70 4.83 5.99
N SER A 123 -8.03 5.81 5.42
CA SER A 123 -7.88 7.16 5.97
C SER A 123 -8.16 8.21 4.89
N ALA A 124 -8.39 9.46 5.29
CA ALA A 124 -8.61 10.57 4.35
C ALA A 124 -7.41 10.76 3.40
N SER A 125 -6.18 10.50 3.87
CA SER A 125 -4.97 10.54 3.04
C SER A 125 -4.86 9.44 2.00
N ASP A 126 -5.65 8.37 2.12
CA ASP A 126 -5.70 7.29 1.12
C ASP A 126 -6.58 7.69 -0.10
N ARG A 127 -7.21 8.87 -0.11
CA ARG A 127 -8.11 9.30 -1.20
C ARG A 127 -7.31 9.54 -2.48
N MET A 128 -7.79 8.96 -3.58
CA MET A 128 -7.20 9.17 -4.90
C MET A 128 -7.57 10.55 -5.44
N THR A 129 -6.60 11.23 -6.06
CA THR A 129 -6.87 12.41 -6.88
C THR A 129 -7.56 12.03 -8.18
N VAL A 130 -8.00 13.03 -8.95
CA VAL A 130 -8.54 12.79 -10.30
C VAL A 130 -7.48 12.17 -11.20
N GLU A 131 -6.24 12.64 -11.15
CA GLU A 131 -5.15 12.08 -11.96
C GLU A 131 -4.83 10.63 -11.56
N ASP A 132 -4.81 10.33 -10.25
CA ASP A 132 -4.65 8.95 -9.78
C ASP A 132 -5.76 8.03 -10.31
N ALA A 133 -7.00 8.52 -10.36
CA ALA A 133 -8.13 7.77 -10.91
C ALA A 133 -8.02 7.59 -12.43
N GLU A 134 -7.53 8.60 -13.15
CA GLU A 134 -7.25 8.54 -14.59
C GLU A 134 -6.18 7.52 -14.91
N ASN A 135 -5.05 7.57 -14.20
CA ASN A 135 -3.95 6.61 -14.35
C ASN A 135 -4.45 5.19 -14.06
N TRP A 136 -5.19 4.99 -12.96
CA TRP A 136 -5.76 3.68 -12.66
C TRP A 136 -6.68 3.17 -13.77
N SER A 137 -7.55 4.03 -14.30
CA SER A 137 -8.47 3.66 -15.36
C SER A 137 -7.79 3.39 -16.69
N ALA A 138 -6.70 4.09 -17.01
CA ALA A 138 -5.87 3.85 -18.17
C ALA A 138 -5.15 2.49 -18.06
N ASP A 139 -4.52 2.22 -16.91
CA ASP A 139 -3.78 0.97 -16.65
C ASP A 139 -4.68 -0.27 -16.69
N ASN A 140 -5.91 -0.15 -16.19
CA ASN A 140 -6.83 -1.28 -16.08
C ASN A 140 -7.83 -1.36 -17.23
N GLY A 141 -7.87 -0.35 -18.12
CA GLY A 141 -8.88 -0.24 -19.17
C GLY A 141 -10.31 -0.27 -18.63
N ALA A 142 -10.54 0.23 -17.41
CA ALA A 142 -11.80 0.04 -16.69
C ALA A 142 -12.27 1.30 -15.96
N CYS A 143 -13.59 1.44 -15.83
CA CYS A 143 -14.19 2.57 -15.12
C CYS A 143 -13.92 2.49 -13.63
N CYS A 144 -13.29 3.52 -13.04
CA CYS A 144 -12.97 3.58 -11.61
C CYS A 144 -14.23 3.48 -10.72
N ARG A 145 -15.40 3.89 -11.21
CA ARG A 145 -16.67 3.87 -10.45
C ARG A 145 -17.44 2.56 -10.53
N CYS A 146 -17.37 1.82 -11.65
CA CYS A 146 -18.26 0.66 -11.89
C CYS A 146 -17.58 -0.58 -12.49
N GLY A 147 -16.28 -0.51 -12.78
CA GLY A 147 -15.46 -1.63 -13.25
C GLY A 147 -15.76 -2.12 -14.68
N ILE A 148 -16.63 -1.43 -15.42
CA ILE A 148 -16.90 -1.75 -16.83
C ILE A 148 -15.67 -1.44 -17.68
N THR A 149 -15.40 -2.27 -18.69
CA THR A 149 -14.31 -2.01 -19.64
C THR A 149 -14.59 -0.71 -20.39
N LEU A 150 -13.60 0.17 -20.41
CA LEU A 150 -13.64 1.43 -21.14
C LEU A 150 -13.09 1.21 -22.54
N THR A 151 -13.85 1.64 -23.54
CA THR A 151 -13.38 1.83 -24.91
C THR A 151 -13.49 3.32 -25.25
N ALA A 152 -12.84 3.76 -26.34
CA ALA A 152 -12.89 5.15 -26.80
C ALA A 152 -14.33 5.70 -26.94
N SER A 153 -15.31 4.84 -27.29
CA SER A 153 -16.72 5.22 -27.42
C SER A 153 -17.53 5.22 -26.12
N ILE A 154 -16.95 4.76 -24.99
CA ILE A 154 -17.67 4.54 -23.73
C ILE A 154 -17.09 5.37 -22.56
N GLY A 155 -15.79 5.67 -22.60
CA GLY A 155 -15.08 6.43 -21.57
C GLY A 155 -15.17 7.95 -21.76
N ILE A 156 -15.10 8.66 -20.64
CA ILE A 156 -14.74 10.08 -20.53
C ILE A 156 -13.83 10.16 -19.31
N GLY A 157 -12.52 10.27 -19.53
CA GLY A 157 -11.52 10.15 -18.47
C GLY A 157 -11.64 8.82 -17.71
N PRO A 158 -11.66 8.83 -16.35
CA PRO A 158 -11.65 7.61 -15.55
C PRO A 158 -13.03 6.94 -15.40
N VAL A 159 -14.08 7.56 -15.94
CA VAL A 159 -15.47 7.12 -15.77
C VAL A 159 -16.15 6.79 -17.10
N CYS A 160 -17.13 5.88 -17.06
CA CYS A 160 -17.97 5.65 -18.23
C CYS A 160 -19.05 6.73 -18.33
N ARG A 161 -19.46 7.08 -19.56
CA ARG A 161 -20.47 8.13 -19.85
C ARG A 161 -21.75 8.04 -19.02
N LYS A 162 -22.21 6.83 -18.70
CA LYS A 162 -23.43 6.58 -17.90
C LYS A 162 -23.29 6.99 -16.42
N LYS A 163 -22.08 7.32 -15.97
CA LYS A 163 -21.70 7.50 -14.57
C LYS A 163 -20.98 8.81 -14.29
N ILE A 164 -20.96 9.72 -15.26
CA ILE A 164 -20.88 11.17 -14.99
C ILE A 164 -22.22 11.57 -14.41
#